data_AF-A0A7T1HV38-F1
#
_entry.id   AF-A0A7T1HV38-F1
#
_cell.length_a   1.000
_cell.length_b   1.000
_cell.length_c   1.000
_cell.angle_alpha   90.00
_cell.angle_beta   90.00
_cell.angle_gamma   90.00
#
_symmetry.space_group_name_H-M   'P 1'
#
loop_
_entity.id
_entity.type
_entity.pdbx_description
1 polymer ?
#
loop_
_entity_poly.entity_id
_entity_poly.type
_entity_poly.pdbx_seq_one_letter_code
_entity_poly.pdbx_strand_id
1 'polypeptide(L)' 'MAEARTQLSSLLDAVEAGEAVVSTRRCKPLAELVPRCNVHDLLPQLAALRGSLPEQPTTGVETMRAFWDEPGA' A
#
# COMPACT_ATOMS: atom_id res chain seq x y z
N MET A 1 -5.27 -23.64 2.68
CA MET A 1 -6.07 -22.80 1.76
C MET A 1 -7.57 -22.90 2.03
N ALA A 2 -8.08 -24.02 2.55
CA ALA A 2 -9.51 -24.14 2.88
C ALA A 2 -9.91 -23.29 4.09
N GLU A 3 -9.15 -23.37 5.20
CA GLU A 3 -9.54 -22.79 6.49
C GLU A 3 -9.71 -21.25 6.48
N ALA A 4 -8.72 -20.52 5.96
CA ALA A 4 -8.79 -19.06 5.85
C ALA A 4 -9.97 -18.57 4.99
N ARG A 5 -10.34 -19.33 3.95
CA ARG A 5 -11.49 -18.98 3.10
C ARG A 5 -12.81 -19.29 3.80
N THR A 6 -12.87 -20.35 4.60
CA THR A 6 -14.04 -20.72 5.40
C THR A 6 -14.29 -19.74 6.54
N GLN A 7 -13.22 -19.21 7.15
CA GLN A 7 -13.31 -18.30 8.31
C GLN A 7 -13.16 -16.82 7.93
N LEU A 8 -13.28 -16.47 6.65
CA LEU A 8 -12.95 -15.13 6.15
C LEU A 8 -13.69 -14.02 6.93
N SER A 9 -14.98 -14.18 7.22
CA SER A 9 -15.73 -13.18 7.98
C SER A 9 -15.16 -12.93 9.38
N SER A 10 -14.87 -14.00 10.14
CA SER A 10 -14.30 -13.86 11.49
C SER A 10 -12.89 -13.27 11.45
N LEU A 11 -12.11 -13.54 10.40
CA LEU A 11 -10.78 -12.94 10.22
C LEU A 11 -10.88 -11.45 9.90
N LEU A 12 -11.92 -11.02 9.17
CA LEU A 12 -12.17 -9.60 8.91
C LEU A 12 -12.62 -8.88 10.18
N ASP A 13 -13.50 -9.48 10.99
CA ASP A 13 -13.92 -8.90 12.28
C ASP A 13 -12.72 -8.71 13.22
N ALA A 14 -11.80 -9.67 13.28
CA ALA A 14 -10.57 -9.58 14.07
C ALA A 14 -9.66 -8.44 13.57
N VAL A 15 -9.50 -8.31 12.25
CA VAL A 15 -8.74 -7.21 11.64
C VAL A 15 -9.38 -5.87 11.96
N GLU A 16 -10.70 -5.74 11.84
CA GLU A 16 -11.43 -4.50 12.19
C GLU A 16 -11.30 -4.13 13.67
N ALA A 17 -11.20 -5.13 14.56
CA ALA A 17 -10.90 -4.94 15.99
C ALA A 17 -9.43 -4.54 16.26
N GLY A 18 -8.57 -4.51 15.25
CA GLY A 18 -7.17 -4.11 15.33
C GLY A 18 -6.18 -5.27 15.51
N GLU A 19 -6.63 -6.52 15.34
CA GLU A 19 -5.75 -7.69 15.42
C GLU A 19 -4.97 -7.90 14.12
N ALA A 20 -3.68 -8.25 14.25
CA ALA A 20 -2.83 -8.53 13.10
C ALA A 20 -3.03 -9.97 12.61
N VAL A 21 -3.46 -10.12 11.36
CA VAL A 21 -3.70 -11.44 10.75
C VAL A 21 -2.74 -11.65 9.57
N VAL A 22 -1.86 -12.65 9.68
CA VAL A 22 -0.91 -13.02 8.60
C VAL A 22 -1.36 -14.33 7.95
N SER A 23 -1.67 -14.27 6.66
CA SER A 23 -1.92 -15.46 5.85
C SER A 23 -0.60 -16.13 5.48
N THR A 24 -0.53 -17.44 5.72
CA THR A 24 0.64 -18.26 5.40
C THR A 24 0.31 -19.33 4.35
N ARG A 25 1.30 -19.72 3.55
CA ARG A 25 1.25 -20.91 2.69
C ARG A 25 2.51 -21.73 2.91
N ARG A 26 2.36 -23.03 3.20
CA ARG A 26 3.50 -23.91 3.52
C ARG A 26 4.40 -23.31 4.61
N CYS A 27 3.77 -22.77 5.66
CA CYS A 27 4.43 -22.10 6.79
C CYS A 27 5.25 -20.85 6.42
N LYS A 28 5.06 -20.28 5.23
CA LYS A 28 5.69 -19.02 4.82
C LYS A 28 4.65 -17.89 4.84
N PRO A 29 4.94 -16.75 5.48
CA PRO A 29 4.06 -15.59 5.41
C PRO A 29 3.98 -15.11 3.96
N LEU A 30 2.76 -14.78 3.53
CA LEU A 30 2.47 -14.46 2.13
C LEU A 30 1.69 -13.17 1.97
N ALA A 31 0.83 -12.86 2.93
CA ALA A 31 0.10 -11.61 2.98
C ALA A 31 -0.27 -11.29 4.43
N GLU A 32 -0.39 -10.01 4.73
CA GLU A 32 -0.96 -9.49 5.97
C GLU A 32 -2.30 -8.85 5.65
N LEU A 33 -3.31 -9.11 6.47
CA LEU A 33 -4.58 -8.40 6.42
C LEU A 33 -4.48 -7.21 7.37
N VAL A 34 -4.76 -6.03 6.82
CA VAL A 34 -4.78 -4.77 7.56
C VAL A 34 -6.15 -4.11 7.40
N PRO A 35 -6.62 -3.35 8.40
CA PRO A 35 -7.84 -2.57 8.27
C PRO A 35 -7.76 -1.66 7.06
N ARG A 36 -8.88 -1.54 6.34
CA ARG A 36 -8.94 -0.58 5.23
C ARG A 36 -8.98 0.83 5.81
N CYS A 37 -7.82 1.47 5.82
CA CYS A 37 -7.69 2.90 6.05
C CYS A 37 -7.92 3.65 4.74
N ASN A 38 -8.58 4.80 4.80
CA ASN A 38 -8.55 5.71 3.68
C ASN A 38 -7.12 6.23 3.54
N VAL A 39 -6.52 6.07 2.37
CA VAL A 39 -5.15 6.55 2.12
C VAL A 39 -5.02 8.02 2.48
N HIS A 40 -6.05 8.83 2.28
CA HIS A 40 -6.04 10.25 2.67
C HIS A 40 -5.84 10.48 4.18
N ASP A 41 -6.31 9.56 5.04
CA ASP A 41 -6.18 9.65 6.50
C ASP A 41 -4.78 9.23 6.98
N LEU A 42 -4.06 8.43 6.19
CA LEU A 42 -2.64 8.12 6.40
C LEU A 42 -1.70 9.20 5.87
N LEU A 43 -2.25 10.11 5.07
CA LEU A 43 -1.51 11.11 4.34
C LEU A 43 -1.76 12.56 4.81
N PRO A 44 -2.13 12.88 6.08
CA PRO A 44 -2.19 14.29 6.52
C PRO A 44 -0.81 14.95 6.38
N GLN A 45 0.27 14.17 6.48
CA GLN A 45 1.63 14.59 6.19
C GLN A 45 1.88 14.87 4.71
N LEU A 46 1.08 14.35 3.76
CA LEU A 46 1.29 14.63 2.33
C LEU A 46 0.97 16.05 1.92
N ALA A 47 0.03 16.72 2.58
CA ALA A 47 -0.23 18.12 2.27
C ALA A 47 0.98 18.97 2.68
N ALA A 48 1.48 18.75 3.89
CA ALA A 48 2.71 19.39 4.39
C ALA A 48 3.94 19.02 3.54
N LEU A 49 4.10 17.73 3.19
CA LEU A 49 5.17 17.25 2.33
C LEU A 49 5.09 17.86 0.93
N ARG A 50 3.91 17.92 0.31
CA ARG A 50 3.74 18.58 -1.00
C ARG A 50 4.09 20.07 -0.93
N GLY A 51 3.79 20.73 0.19
CA GLY A 51 4.18 22.12 0.42
C GLY A 51 5.67 22.32 0.69
N SER A 52 6.38 21.29 1.18
CA SER A 52 7.84 21.36 1.39
C SER A 52 8.65 20.98 0.15
N LEU A 53 8.02 20.34 -0.84
CA LEU A 53 8.67 19.99 -2.09
C LEU A 53 8.77 21.23 -3.00
N PRO A 54 9.91 21.41 -3.71
CA PRO A 54 10.05 22.49 -4.68
C PRO A 54 9.10 22.27 -5.86
N GLU A 55 8.70 23.37 -6.51
CA GLU A 55 7.94 23.30 -7.75
C GLU A 55 8.70 22.45 -8.79
N GLN A 56 8.00 21.48 -9.37
CA GLN A 56 8.57 20.63 -10.40
C GLN A 56 8.32 21.29 -11.77
N PRO A 57 9.37 21.50 -12.57
CA PRO A 57 9.23 22.14 -13.88
C PRO A 57 8.53 21.25 -14.92
N THR A 58 8.45 19.94 -14.66
CA THR A 58 7.84 18.92 -15.52
C THR A 58 6.82 18.10 -14.75
N THR A 59 5.82 17.58 -15.45
CA THR A 59 4.87 16.65 -14.86
C THR A 59 5.54 15.31 -14.54
N GLY A 60 4.93 14.54 -13.63
CA GLY A 60 5.42 13.19 -13.31
C GLY A 60 5.47 12.27 -14.53
N VAL A 61 4.53 12.43 -15.47
CA VAL A 61 4.48 11.64 -16.72
C VAL A 61 5.64 11.98 -17.63
N GLU A 62 5.95 13.27 -17.83
CA GLU A 62 7.09 13.70 -18.64
C GLU A 62 8.41 13.23 -18.04
N THR A 63 8.53 13.32 -16.71
CA THR A 63 9.72 12.89 -15.97
C THR A 63 9.95 11.38 -16.12
N MET A 64 8.91 10.57 -15.94
CA MET A 64 9.02 9.12 -16.14
C MET A 64 9.31 8.76 -17.59
N ARG A 65 8.69 9.44 -18.55
CA ARG A 65 8.95 9.23 -19.98
C ARG A 65 10.41 9.53 -20.33
N ALA A 66 10.98 10.63 -19.86
CA ALA A 66 12.39 10.95 -20.06
C ALA A 66 13.32 9.88 -19.48
N PHE A 67 12.99 9.30 -18.32
CA PHE A 67 13.78 8.24 -17.69
C PHE A 67 13.71 6.90 -18.47
N TRP A 68 12.57 6.61 -19.11
CA TRP A 68 12.43 5.42 -19.96
C TRP A 68 13.00 5.58 -21.36
N ASP A 69 12.99 6.81 -21.88
CA ASP A 69 13.55 7.16 -23.18
C ASP A 69 15.07 7.39 -23.12
N GLU A 70 15.68 7.42 -21.93
CA GLU A 70 17.14 7.34 -21.76
C GLU A 70 17.64 5.97 -22.23
N PRO A 71 18.35 5.87 -23.37
CA PRO A 71 18.94 4.61 -23.80
C PRO A 71 20.04 4.26 -22.78
N GLY A 72 19.94 3.05 -22.21
CA GLY A 72 20.80 2.57 -21.12
C GLY A 72 22.27 2.95 -21.28
N ALA A 73 22.82 3.55 -20.22
CA ALA A 73 24.25 3.77 -20.02
C ALA A 73 25.06 2.46 -20.09
#